data_AF-A0A1F7PS46-F1
#
_entry.id   AF-A0A1F7PS46-F1
#
_cell.length_a   1.000
_cell.length_b   1.000
_cell.length_c   1.000
_cell.angle_alpha   90.00
_cell.angle_beta   90.00
_cell.angle_gamma   90.00
#
_symmetry.space_group_name_H-M   'P 1'
#
loop_
_entity.id
_entity.type
_entity.pdbx_description
1 polymer ?
#
loop_
_entity_poly.entity_id
_entity_poly.type
_entity_poly.pdbx_seq_one_letter_code
_entity_poly.pdbx_strand_id
1 'polypeptide(L)'
;MNGRELRLELRPEWDAAAGGQGRSGLLAADARARTLLRLLVTYPEVCYILPDRIRLEPSSDPRLLESITRFLERQSWLVKSVAVQ
;
A
#
# COMPACT_ATOMS: atom_id res chain seq x y z
N MET A 1 8.80 19.82 -5.21
CA MET A 1 7.58 19.09 -5.62
C MET A 1 7.51 17.82 -4.78
N ASN A 2 6.99 17.91 -3.56
CA ASN A 2 6.97 16.79 -2.61
C ASN A 2 5.70 15.98 -2.85
N GLY A 3 5.83 14.78 -3.45
CA GLY A 3 4.72 13.83 -3.54
C GLY A 3 4.40 13.24 -2.17
N ARG A 4 3.17 12.79 -1.99
CA ARG A 4 2.73 12.16 -0.74
C ARG A 4 2.93 10.66 -0.84
N GLU A 5 3.61 10.07 0.12
CA GLU A 5 3.91 8.65 0.14
C GLU A 5 3.29 7.99 1.37
N LEU A 6 2.64 6.85 1.17
CA LEU A 6 2.22 5.96 2.23
C LEU A 6 3.22 4.81 2.30
N ARG A 7 3.84 4.65 3.47
CA ARG A 7 4.73 3.53 3.77
C ARG A 7 4.03 2.55 4.69
N LEU A 8 4.04 1.28 4.30
CA LEU A 8 3.39 0.18 5.02
C LEU A 8 4.45 -0.61 5.76
N GLU A 9 4.25 -0.77 7.06
CA GLU A 9 4.92 -1.84 7.78
C GLU A 9 4.10 -3.10 7.56
N LEU A 10 4.64 -4.05 6.79
CA LEU A 10 3.97 -5.31 6.52
C LEU A 10 4.18 -6.28 7.68
N ARG A 11 3.26 -7.24 7.83
CA ARG A 11 3.55 -8.35 8.74
C ARG A 11 4.66 -9.25 8.19
N PRO A 12 5.43 -9.95 9.05
CA PRO A 12 6.59 -10.74 8.64
C PRO A 12 6.29 -11.77 7.56
N GLU A 13 5.10 -12.39 7.58
CA GLU A 13 4.67 -13.38 6.59
C GLU A 13 4.42 -12.78 5.18
N TRP A 14 4.42 -11.46 5.05
CA TRP A 14 4.26 -10.72 3.79
C TRP A 14 5.50 -9.94 3.36
N ASP A 15 6.56 -9.94 4.18
CA ASP A 15 7.78 -9.20 3.91
C ASP A 15 8.55 -9.81 2.72
N ALA A 16 8.95 -8.95 1.77
CA ALA A 16 9.78 -9.31 0.63
C ALA A 16 11.16 -9.87 1.05
N ALA A 17 11.69 -9.40 2.18
CA ALA A 17 13.00 -9.79 2.68
C ALA A 17 13.04 -11.20 3.26
N ALA A 18 11.89 -11.85 3.50
CA ALA A 18 11.78 -13.16 4.12
C ALA A 18 12.12 -14.36 3.19
N GLY A 19 12.67 -14.11 1.98
CA GLY A 19 13.39 -15.14 1.21
C GLY A 19 12.68 -15.70 -0.04
N GLY A 20 11.60 -15.10 -0.53
CA GLY A 20 10.98 -15.48 -1.78
C GLY A 20 11.42 -14.59 -2.95
N GLN A 21 12.10 -15.13 -3.96
CA GLN A 21 12.20 -14.49 -5.28
C GLN A 21 10.80 -14.46 -5.91
N GLY A 22 9.98 -13.49 -5.51
CA GLY A 22 8.57 -13.44 -5.88
C GLY A 22 7.91 -12.16 -5.41
N ARG A 23 6.71 -11.90 -5.95
CA ARG A 23 5.90 -10.74 -5.56
C ARG A 23 5.47 -10.89 -4.10
N SER A 24 5.62 -9.85 -3.29
CA SER A 24 5.32 -9.80 -1.85
C SER A 24 4.47 -8.57 -1.50
N GLY A 25 4.03 -8.47 -0.24
CA GLY A 25 3.19 -7.37 0.22
C GLY A 25 1.97 -7.10 -0.66
N LEU A 26 1.80 -5.84 -1.06
CA LEU A 26 0.72 -5.40 -1.98
C LEU A 26 0.75 -6.09 -3.35
N LEU A 27 1.91 -6.59 -3.78
CA LEU A 27 2.08 -7.22 -5.09
C LEU A 27 1.97 -8.75 -5.02
N ALA A 28 1.80 -9.33 -3.84
CA ALA A 28 1.75 -10.78 -3.64
C ALA A 28 0.72 -11.48 -4.53
N ALA A 29 1.02 -12.74 -4.91
CA ALA A 29 0.11 -13.55 -5.73
C ALA A 29 -1.17 -13.98 -4.98
N ASP A 30 -1.25 -13.73 -3.67
CA ASP A 30 -2.45 -13.96 -2.86
C ASP A 30 -3.69 -13.26 -3.44
N ALA A 31 -4.84 -13.92 -3.34
CA ALA A 31 -6.09 -13.40 -3.91
C ALA A 31 -6.57 -12.11 -3.24
N ARG A 32 -6.36 -11.97 -1.92
CA ARG A 32 -6.72 -10.77 -1.15
C ARG A 32 -5.80 -9.62 -1.50
N ALA A 33 -4.49 -9.86 -1.58
CA ALA A 33 -3.52 -8.86 -2.03
C ALA A 33 -3.84 -8.35 -3.45
N ARG A 34 -4.17 -9.26 -4.38
CA ARG A 34 -4.62 -8.88 -5.74
C ARG A 34 -5.90 -8.05 -5.74
N THR A 35 -6.87 -8.36 -4.89
CA THR A 35 -8.10 -7.54 -4.77
C THR A 35 -7.78 -6.15 -4.25
N LEU A 36 -6.93 -6.05 -3.23
CA LEU A 36 -6.52 -4.77 -2.69
C LEU A 36 -5.72 -3.94 -3.69
N LEU A 37 -4.79 -4.56 -4.42
CA LEU A 37 -4.06 -3.90 -5.50
C LEU A 37 -5.03 -3.37 -6.57
N ARG A 38 -6.01 -4.18 -7.00
CA ARG A 38 -7.03 -3.75 -7.96
C ARG A 38 -7.83 -2.54 -7.49
N LEU A 39 -8.18 -2.49 -6.20
CA LEU A 39 -8.88 -1.34 -5.63
C LEU A 39 -7.98 -0.11 -5.59
N LEU A 40 -6.72 -0.26 -5.17
CA LEU A 40 -5.79 0.87 -5.08
C LEU A 40 -5.53 1.51 -6.45
N VAL A 41 -5.44 0.72 -7.52
CA VAL A 41 -5.25 1.26 -8.87
C VAL A 41 -6.50 1.91 -9.46
N THR A 42 -7.67 1.83 -8.81
CA THR A 42 -8.85 2.59 -9.27
C THR A 42 -8.80 4.06 -8.84
N TYR A 43 -7.93 4.43 -7.90
CA TYR A 43 -7.74 5.82 -7.51
C TYR A 43 -6.83 6.52 -8.51
N PRO A 44 -7.32 7.50 -9.28
CA PRO A 44 -6.50 8.20 -10.27
C PRO A 44 -5.33 8.98 -9.64
N GLU A 45 -5.42 9.28 -8.35
CA GLU A 45 -4.38 9.94 -7.58
C GLU A 45 -3.20 9.02 -7.26
N VAL A 46 -3.32 7.70 -7.45
CA VAL A 46 -2.22 6.75 -7.19
C VAL A 46 -1.27 6.71 -8.38
N CYS A 47 -0.05 7.21 -8.19
CA CYS A 47 0.98 7.25 -9.23
C CYS A 47 1.65 5.89 -9.44
N TYR A 48 2.09 5.26 -8.34
CA TYR A 48 2.73 3.94 -8.37
C TYR A 48 2.56 3.19 -7.05
N ILE A 49 2.68 1.87 -7.13
CA ILE A 49 2.59 0.95 -5.99
C ILE A 49 3.82 0.04 -5.98
N LEU A 50 4.47 -0.04 -4.82
CA LEU A 50 5.53 -1.00 -4.47
C LEU A 50 4.99 -1.99 -3.42
N PRO A 51 5.70 -3.09 -3.11
CA PRO A 51 5.23 -4.07 -2.12
C PRO A 51 4.82 -3.46 -0.77
N ASP A 52 5.56 -2.46 -0.30
CA ASP A 52 5.40 -1.77 0.99
C ASP A 52 5.04 -0.29 0.86
N ARG A 53 4.81 0.24 -0.35
CA ARG A 53 4.61 1.70 -0.54
C ARG A 53 3.59 2.04 -1.60
N ILE A 54 2.94 3.17 -1.41
CA ILE A 54 1.99 3.76 -2.36
C ILE A 54 2.34 5.23 -2.50
N ARG A 55 2.63 5.67 -3.73
CA ARG A 55 2.80 7.10 -4.01
C ARG A 55 1.53 7.67 -4.59
N LEU A 56 1.14 8.84 -4.07
CA LEU A 56 0.03 9.62 -4.57
C LEU A 56 0.49 10.95 -5.18
N GLU A 57 -0.37 11.50 -6.03
CA GLU A 57 -0.20 12.81 -6.63
C GLU A 57 -0.01 13.88 -5.53
N PRO A 58 0.94 14.83 -5.68
CA PRO A 58 1.17 15.87 -4.67
C PRO A 58 -0.07 16.70 -4.35
N SER A 59 -0.95 16.87 -5.34
CA SER A 59 -2.20 17.63 -5.24
C SER A 59 -3.39 16.82 -4.71
N SER A 60 -3.18 15.57 -4.29
CA SER A 60 -4.25 14.71 -3.77
C SER A 60 -4.96 15.35 -2.57
N ASP A 61 -6.27 15.14 -2.45
CA ASP A 61 -7.05 15.58 -1.30
C ASP A 61 -6.49 14.92 0.00
N PRO A 62 -6.15 15.69 1.05
CA PRO A 62 -5.78 15.14 2.36
C PRO A 62 -6.79 14.14 2.93
N ARG A 63 -8.09 14.31 2.64
CA ARG A 63 -9.14 13.39 3.09
C ARG A 63 -9.09 12.04 2.38
N LEU A 64 -8.67 12.03 1.11
CA LEU A 64 -8.45 10.80 0.37
C LEU A 64 -7.27 10.03 0.99
N LEU A 65 -6.18 10.74 1.30
CA LEU A 65 -5.02 10.15 1.96
C LEU A 65 -5.40 9.50 3.29
N GLU A 66 -6.14 10.21 4.14
CA GLU A 66 -6.62 9.68 5.41
C GLU A 66 -7.53 8.45 5.20
N SER A 67 -8.41 8.49 4.20
CA SER A 67 -9.31 7.38 3.87
C SER A 67 -8.54 6.14 3.43
N ILE A 68 -7.52 6.29 2.59
CA ILE A 68 -6.65 5.20 2.14
C ILE A 68 -5.83 4.66 3.32
N THR A 69 -5.25 5.54 4.17
CA THR A 69 -4.53 5.13 5.38
C THR A 69 -5.42 4.28 6.29
N ARG A 70 -6.61 4.76 6.65
CA ARG A 70 -7.56 4.02 7.49
C ARG A 70 -8.02 2.72 6.83
N PHE A 71 -8.18 2.72 5.50
CA PHE A 71 -8.53 1.51 4.76
C PHE A 71 -7.42 0.45 4.85
N LEU A 72 -6.16 0.84 4.70
CA LEU A 72 -4.98 -0.03 4.79
C LEU A 72 -4.75 -0.54 6.22
N GLU A 73 -4.92 0.31 7.22
CA GLU A 73 -4.83 -0.08 8.64
C GLU A 73 -5.88 -1.15 9.02
N ARG A 74 -7.07 -1.11 8.39
CA ARG A 74 -8.09 -2.16 8.56
C ARG A 74 -7.67 -3.51 7.96
N GLN A 75 -6.69 -3.54 7.06
CA GLN A 75 -6.14 -4.78 6.49
C GLN A 75 -5.09 -5.38 7.42
N SER A 76 -5.50 -5.63 8.66
CA SER A 76 -4.61 -6.10 9.73
C SER A 76 -4.00 -7.47 9.46
N TRP A 77 -4.50 -8.21 8.46
CA TRP A 77 -3.93 -9.46 7.96
C TRP A 77 -2.67 -9.26 7.11
N LEU A 78 -2.45 -8.07 6.55
CA LEU A 78 -1.32 -7.71 5.68
C LEU A 78 -0.42 -6.65 6.33
N VAL A 79 -1.06 -5.61 6.87
CA VAL A 79 -0.41 -4.38 7.35
C VAL A 79 -0.37 -4.39 8.87
N LYS A 80 0.79 -4.07 9.43
CA LYS A 80 1.02 -3.83 10.85
C LYS A 80 0.82 -2.35 11.20
N SER A 81 1.36 -1.44 10.40
CA SER A 81 1.20 0.01 10.58
C SER A 81 1.33 0.75 9.25
N VAL A 82 0.84 2.00 9.19
CA VAL A 82 0.96 2.88 8.03
C VAL A 82 1.55 4.21 8.46
N ALA A 83 2.57 4.68 7.74
CA ALA A 83 3.18 5.98 7.94
C ALA A 83 2.97 6.86 6.70
N VAL A 84 2.61 8.13 6.91
CA VAL A 84 2.49 9.15 5.86
C VAL A 84 3.79 9.94 5.77
N GLN A 85 4.35 10.09 4.57
CA GLN A 85 5.60 10.82 4.29
C GLN A 85 5.40 11.89 3.22
#